data_AF-A0A257VUG3-F1
#
_entry.id   AF-A0A257VUG3-F1
#
_cell.length_a   1.000
_cell.length_b   1.000
_cell.length_c   1.000
_cell.angle_alpha   90.00
_cell.angle_beta   90.00
_cell.angle_gamma   90.00
#
_symmetry.space_group_name_H-M   'P 1'
#
loop_
_entity.id
_entity.type
_entity.pdbx_description
1 polymer ?
#
loop_
_entity_poly.entity_id
_entity_poly.type
_entity_poly.pdbx_seq_one_letter_code
_entity_poly.pdbx_strand_id
1 'polypeptide(L)'
;MRGMTRPTRHEYFCSTYAQSKEGSTCLRHCVNHKVIEDEIRRYLDEVAVETATMLKTHQSGNLELLKPYEKKHWENLTRFQSVVGKMMLEIENNPLEPEDYIGIATEFPMNGSEQFPSLDLDNLHEMLGTEFRAVCEVYKKVFGADESHVKARMAELDGLHTQLMQGLRTLDPVKAKRAIQKTNDEIEGVEAEMESLESRLGNLTEQFDGTLDILRTSCGAFYDAEKALDDPAGNNRRKALAVRSVIERINLKFQPTGKKYPTCELVEIEFIPAQKEHPKGGLG
;
A
#
# COMPACT_ATOMS: atom_id res chain seq x y z
N MET A 1 -26.68 -46.43 1.33
CA MET A 1 -25.22 -46.34 1.47
C MET A 1 -24.57 -47.43 0.63
N ARG A 2 -23.78 -47.06 -0.39
CA ARG A 2 -22.75 -47.90 -1.01
C ARG A 2 -21.55 -46.98 -1.24
N GLY A 3 -20.42 -47.33 -0.64
CA GLY A 3 -19.19 -46.57 -0.72
C GLY A 3 -18.66 -46.58 -2.16
N MET A 4 -18.47 -45.40 -2.71
CA MET A 4 -17.59 -45.18 -3.85
C MET A 4 -16.42 -44.36 -3.32
N THR A 5 -15.35 -45.04 -2.94
CA THR A 5 -14.01 -44.46 -2.84
C THR A 5 -13.58 -44.08 -4.26
N ARG A 6 -13.86 -42.83 -4.65
CA ARG A 6 -13.23 -42.23 -5.83
C ARG A 6 -11.93 -41.54 -5.40
N PRO A 7 -10.83 -41.70 -6.17
CA PRO A 7 -9.56 -41.06 -5.87
C PRO A 7 -9.72 -39.54 -5.99
N THR A 8 -9.41 -38.83 -4.90
CA THR A 8 -8.90 -37.45 -4.85
C THR A 8 -9.19 -36.57 -6.08
N ARG A 9 -10.45 -36.23 -6.33
CA ARG A 9 -10.79 -35.02 -7.09
C ARG A 9 -11.19 -33.96 -6.08
N HIS A 10 -10.32 -32.98 -5.89
CA HIS A 10 -10.65 -31.79 -5.11
C HIS A 10 -11.54 -30.90 -6.00
N GLU A 11 -12.84 -31.03 -5.82
CA GLU A 11 -13.84 -30.22 -6.52
C GLU A 11 -13.93 -28.86 -5.80
N TYR A 12 -13.60 -27.77 -6.50
CA TYR A 12 -13.87 -26.41 -6.00
C TYR A 12 -15.37 -26.15 -6.18
N PHE A 13 -16.08 -25.94 -5.07
CA PHE A 13 -17.52 -25.68 -5.07
C PHE A 13 -17.79 -24.18 -5.32
N CYS A 14 -18.62 -23.88 -6.32
CA CYS A 14 -19.14 -22.54 -6.57
C CYS A 14 -19.89 -22.00 -5.34
N SER A 15 -19.48 -20.85 -4.80
CA SER A 15 -20.05 -20.27 -3.57
C SER A 15 -21.36 -19.49 -3.78
N THR A 16 -21.78 -19.26 -5.03
CA THR A 16 -23.04 -18.57 -5.34
C THR A 16 -24.08 -19.58 -5.80
N TYR A 17 -24.96 -19.97 -4.87
CA TYR A 17 -26.24 -20.61 -5.16
C TYR A 17 -27.16 -19.61 -5.88
N ALA A 18 -26.89 -19.32 -7.15
CA ALA A 18 -27.91 -18.72 -8.01
C ALA A 18 -28.94 -19.82 -8.32
N GLN A 19 -29.96 -19.94 -7.48
CA GLN A 19 -31.12 -20.78 -7.78
C GLN A 19 -31.82 -20.20 -9.01
N SER A 20 -31.76 -20.93 -10.12
CA SER A 20 -32.70 -20.73 -11.22
C SER A 20 -34.12 -20.85 -10.67
N LYS A 21 -35.03 -19.96 -11.09
CA LYS A 21 -36.45 -19.91 -10.70
C LYS A 21 -37.21 -21.23 -10.98
N GLU A 22 -36.61 -22.17 -11.70
CA GLU A 22 -37.25 -23.42 -12.14
C GLU A 22 -36.71 -24.69 -11.45
N GLY A 23 -36.03 -24.57 -10.30
CA GLY A 23 -35.76 -25.74 -9.44
C GLY A 23 -34.79 -26.78 -10.02
N SER A 24 -33.97 -26.42 -11.02
CA SER A 24 -32.91 -27.31 -11.50
C SER A 24 -31.73 -27.33 -10.53
N THR A 25 -31.32 -28.56 -10.18
CA THR A 25 -30.16 -28.88 -9.35
C THR A 25 -28.92 -28.12 -9.81
N CYS A 26 -28.13 -27.62 -8.86
CA CYS A 26 -26.79 -27.04 -9.04
C CYS A 26 -26.08 -27.71 -10.23
N LEU A 27 -25.84 -26.94 -11.30
CA LEU A 27 -25.03 -27.42 -12.41
C LEU A 27 -23.66 -27.77 -11.81
N ARG A 28 -23.33 -29.06 -11.78
CA ARG A 28 -22.07 -29.58 -11.24
C ARG A 28 -20.92 -29.12 -12.14
N HIS A 29 -20.53 -27.86 -12.02
CA HIS A 29 -19.39 -27.29 -12.72
C HIS A 29 -18.17 -27.48 -11.85
N CYS A 30 -17.42 -28.54 -12.12
CA CYS A 30 -16.16 -28.82 -11.45
C CYS A 30 -15.03 -28.33 -12.35
N VAL A 31 -14.34 -27.25 -11.95
CA VAL A 31 -13.02 -26.98 -12.52
C VAL A 31 -12.04 -27.99 -11.91
N ASN A 32 -11.23 -28.62 -12.75
CA ASN A 32 -10.23 -29.57 -12.28
C ASN A 32 -9.26 -28.85 -11.33
N HIS A 33 -9.03 -29.43 -10.15
CA HIS A 33 -8.07 -28.91 -9.18
C HIS A 33 -6.74 -28.52 -9.82
N LYS A 34 -6.22 -29.40 -10.67
CA LYS A 34 -4.95 -29.21 -11.36
C LYS A 34 -4.98 -27.98 -12.28
N VAL A 35 -6.10 -27.71 -12.95
CA VAL A 35 -6.24 -26.54 -13.82
C VAL A 35 -6.19 -25.26 -13.00
N ILE A 36 -6.92 -25.17 -11.89
CA ILE A 36 -6.86 -24.00 -11.00
C ILE A 36 -5.48 -23.86 -10.36
N GLU A 37 -4.85 -24.96 -9.95
CA GLU A 37 -3.51 -24.94 -9.36
C GLU A 37 -2.44 -24.47 -10.36
N ASP A 38 -2.49 -24.93 -11.61
CA ASP A 38 -1.59 -24.52 -12.68
C ASP A 38 -1.77 -23.02 -13.03
N GLU A 39 -3.01 -22.52 -13.00
CA GLU A 39 -3.30 -21.09 -13.20
C GLU A 39 -2.86 -20.23 -12.00
N ILE A 40 -3.00 -20.74 -10.76
CA ILE A 40 -2.46 -20.09 -9.57
C ILE A 40 -0.93 -20.01 -9.68
N ARG A 41 -0.24 -21.09 -10.06
CA ARG A 41 1.22 -21.06 -10.25
C ARG A 41 1.62 -20.00 -11.27
N ARG A 42 0.98 -19.99 -12.44
CA ARG A 42 1.27 -18.98 -13.48
C ARG A 42 1.05 -17.54 -12.97
N TYR A 43 -0.03 -17.31 -12.23
CA TYR A 43 -0.30 -16.01 -11.63
C TYR A 43 0.78 -15.61 -10.61
N LEU A 44 1.20 -16.54 -9.75
CA LEU A 44 2.26 -16.27 -8.77
C LEU A 44 3.60 -15.97 -9.47
N ASP A 45 3.97 -16.73 -10.50
CA ASP A 45 5.20 -16.52 -11.27
C ASP A 45 5.25 -15.11 -11.89
N GLU A 46 4.14 -14.66 -12.47
CA GLU A 46 4.03 -13.32 -13.09
C GLU A 46 4.10 -12.22 -12.02
N VAL A 47 3.26 -12.31 -10.99
CA VAL A 47 3.06 -11.22 -10.02
C VAL A 47 4.21 -11.14 -9.00
N ALA A 48 4.88 -12.25 -8.69
CA ALA A 48 6.07 -12.25 -7.84
C ALA A 48 7.21 -11.45 -8.48
N VAL A 49 7.46 -11.64 -9.78
CA VAL A 49 8.48 -10.90 -10.53
C VAL A 49 8.13 -9.41 -10.58
N GLU A 50 6.86 -9.07 -10.84
CA GLU A 50 6.41 -7.68 -10.84
C GLU A 50 6.59 -7.01 -9.47
N THR A 51 6.18 -7.68 -8.40
CA THR A 51 6.28 -7.13 -7.03
C THR A 51 7.73 -6.95 -6.60
N ALA A 52 8.59 -7.93 -6.91
CA ALA A 52 10.03 -7.82 -6.65
C ALA A 52 10.67 -6.67 -7.44
N THR A 53 10.22 -6.45 -8.69
CA THR A 53 10.66 -5.35 -9.53
C THR A 53 10.22 -4.00 -8.95
N MET A 54 8.96 -3.88 -8.53
CA MET A 54 8.45 -2.69 -7.83
C MET A 54 9.26 -2.39 -6.58
N LEU A 55 9.45 -3.39 -5.71
CA LEU A 55 10.25 -3.24 -4.49
C LEU A 55 11.65 -2.72 -4.81
N LYS A 56 12.31 -3.28 -5.82
CA LYS A 56 13.66 -2.86 -6.23
C LYS A 56 13.66 -1.43 -6.77
N THR A 57 12.69 -1.05 -7.60
CA THR A 57 12.54 0.33 -8.09
C THR A 57 12.36 1.32 -6.95
N HIS A 58 11.52 1.00 -5.97
CA HIS A 58 11.28 1.87 -4.83
C HIS A 58 12.49 1.96 -3.88
N GLN A 59 13.29 0.90 -3.77
CA GLN A 59 14.53 0.91 -2.99
C GLN A 59 15.65 1.68 -3.66
N SER A 60 15.79 1.55 -4.98
CA SER A 60 16.94 2.08 -5.72
C SER A 60 16.66 3.35 -6.51
N GLY A 61 15.42 3.86 -6.49
CA GLY A 61 14.97 4.97 -7.34
C GLY A 61 14.99 4.71 -8.85
N ASN A 62 15.36 3.49 -9.29
CA ASN A 62 15.58 3.19 -10.70
C ASN A 62 14.25 2.84 -11.39
N LEU A 63 13.66 3.85 -12.02
CA LEU A 63 12.39 3.75 -12.74
C LEU A 63 12.47 2.89 -14.00
N GLU A 64 13.67 2.72 -14.57
CA GLU A 64 13.88 1.91 -15.78
C GLU A 64 13.49 0.45 -15.55
N LEU A 65 13.66 -0.05 -14.32
CA LEU A 65 13.26 -1.41 -13.95
C LEU A 65 11.76 -1.66 -14.12
N LEU A 66 10.92 -0.62 -13.95
CA LEU A 66 9.46 -0.72 -14.08
C LEU A 66 8.93 -0.46 -15.49
N LYS A 67 9.75 -0.06 -16.46
CA LYS A 67 9.30 0.18 -17.85
C LYS A 67 8.43 -0.94 -18.44
N PRO A 68 8.73 -2.24 -18.23
CA PRO A 68 7.89 -3.33 -18.74
C PRO A 68 6.45 -3.33 -18.18
N TYR A 69 6.26 -2.72 -17.00
CA TYR A 69 5.02 -2.76 -16.22
C TYR A 69 4.42 -1.36 -15.95
N GLU A 70 5.01 -0.31 -16.51
CA GLU A 70 4.71 1.09 -16.19
C GLU A 70 3.21 1.41 -16.30
N LYS A 71 2.58 1.01 -17.41
CA LYS A 71 1.14 1.22 -17.62
C LYS A 71 0.27 0.51 -16.57
N LYS A 72 0.71 -0.67 -16.11
CA LYS A 72 0.00 -1.48 -15.10
C LYS A 72 0.15 -0.87 -13.71
N HIS A 73 1.29 -0.25 -13.40
CA HIS A 73 1.61 0.22 -12.05
C HIS A 73 1.72 1.75 -11.92
N TRP A 74 1.26 2.50 -12.92
CA TRP A 74 1.39 3.96 -12.98
C TRP A 74 0.83 4.68 -11.75
N GLU A 75 -0.34 4.27 -11.26
CA GLU A 75 -0.97 4.89 -10.08
C GLU A 75 -0.14 4.66 -8.81
N ASN A 76 0.33 3.42 -8.61
CA ASN A 76 1.21 3.08 -7.50
C ASN A 76 2.53 3.85 -7.57
N LEU A 77 3.11 3.94 -8.77
CA LEU A 77 4.34 4.69 -9.00
C LEU A 77 4.16 6.18 -8.69
N THR A 78 3.08 6.79 -9.19
CA THR A 78 2.78 8.21 -8.98
C THR A 78 2.55 8.51 -7.49
N ARG A 79 1.80 7.65 -6.78
CA ARG A 79 1.56 7.81 -5.33
C ARG A 79 2.88 7.79 -4.56
N PHE A 80 3.75 6.84 -4.87
CA PHE A 80 5.05 6.71 -4.21
C PHE A 80 5.97 7.89 -4.53
N GLN A 81 6.08 8.27 -5.81
CA GLN A 81 6.88 9.43 -6.24
C GLN A 81 6.36 10.73 -5.64
N SER A 82 5.06 10.87 -5.43
CA SER A 82 4.49 12.05 -4.77
C SER A 82 5.00 12.21 -3.34
N VAL A 83 5.19 11.11 -2.59
CA VAL A 83 5.77 11.15 -1.23
C VAL A 83 7.22 11.62 -1.28
N VAL A 84 8.03 11.02 -2.16
CA VAL A 84 9.44 11.40 -2.32
C VAL A 84 9.57 12.86 -2.80
N GLY A 85 8.76 13.28 -3.78
CA GLY A 85 8.78 14.65 -4.29
C GLY A 85 8.41 15.68 -3.22
N LYS A 86 7.48 15.36 -2.32
CA LYS A 86 7.17 16.22 -1.16
C LYS A 86 8.34 16.30 -0.18
N MET A 87 9.02 15.19 0.09
CA MET A 87 10.24 15.22 0.92
C MET A 87 11.31 16.11 0.30
N MET A 88 11.56 15.97 -1.01
CA MET A 88 12.54 16.79 -1.72
C MET A 88 12.20 18.28 -1.64
N LEU A 89 10.94 18.66 -1.85
CA LEU A 89 10.49 20.04 -1.70
C LEU A 89 10.71 20.56 -0.27
N GLU A 90 10.48 19.74 0.76
CA GLU A 90 10.69 20.15 2.14
C GLU A 90 12.18 20.37 2.46
N ILE A 91 13.05 19.49 1.93
CA ILE A 91 14.50 19.62 2.03
C ILE A 91 14.97 20.90 1.32
N GLU A 92 14.44 21.18 0.13
CA GLU A 92 14.79 22.39 -0.63
C GLU A 92 14.37 23.68 0.06
N ASN A 93 13.20 23.67 0.71
CA ASN A 93 12.69 24.84 1.44
C ASN A 93 13.37 25.05 2.79
N ASN A 94 13.90 23.98 3.40
CA ASN A 94 14.53 24.00 4.72
C ASN A 94 15.89 23.26 4.67
N PRO A 95 16.87 23.80 3.94
CA PRO A 95 18.16 23.15 3.79
C PRO A 95 18.87 23.06 5.15
N LEU A 96 19.49 21.91 5.42
CA LEU A 96 20.34 21.72 6.58
C LEU A 96 21.68 22.47 6.42
N GLU A 97 22.38 22.66 7.54
CA GLU A 97 23.76 23.14 7.50
C GLU A 97 24.69 22.05 6.91
N PRO A 98 25.80 22.41 6.23
CA PRO A 98 26.71 21.46 5.60
C PRO A 98 27.21 20.34 6.54
N GLU A 99 27.41 20.64 7.83
CA GLU A 99 27.87 19.68 8.83
C GLU A 99 26.86 18.55 9.08
N ASP A 100 25.56 18.85 9.01
CA ASP A 100 24.50 17.87 9.23
C ASP A 100 24.43 16.86 8.07
N TYR A 101 24.68 17.31 6.83
CA TYR A 101 24.81 16.41 5.68
C TYR A 101 25.99 15.45 5.83
N ILE A 102 27.13 15.92 6.32
CA ILE A 102 28.31 15.08 6.60
C ILE A 102 27.99 14.06 7.71
N GLY A 103 27.23 14.48 8.73
CA GLY A 103 26.73 13.60 9.79
C GLY A 103 25.88 12.45 9.23
N ILE A 104 24.94 12.75 8.34
CA ILE A 104 24.09 11.73 7.70
C ILE A 104 24.93 10.69 6.93
N ALA A 105 25.92 11.15 6.16
CA ALA A 105 26.80 10.27 5.39
C ALA A 105 27.62 9.31 6.27
N THR A 106 27.91 9.71 7.51
CA THR A 106 28.76 8.95 8.45
C THR A 106 27.96 8.06 9.42
N GLU A 107 26.72 8.43 9.75
CA GLU A 107 25.81 7.65 10.61
C GLU A 107 25.14 6.46 9.88
N PHE A 108 25.18 6.43 8.54
CA PHE A 108 24.50 5.39 7.77
C PHE A 108 25.24 4.03 7.83
N PRO A 109 24.59 2.94 8.27
CA PRO A 109 25.27 1.66 8.42
C PRO A 109 25.51 1.00 7.06
N MET A 110 26.74 0.52 6.83
CA MET A 110 27.13 -0.42 5.77
C MET A 110 26.47 -1.80 5.96
N ASN A 111 25.14 -1.86 6.03
CA ASN A 111 24.42 -3.12 6.13
C ASN A 111 24.29 -3.75 4.74
N GLY A 112 25.34 -4.49 4.36
CA GLY A 112 25.32 -5.43 3.24
C GLY A 112 25.38 -4.76 1.87
N SER A 113 26.58 -4.67 1.32
CA SER A 113 26.93 -4.30 -0.08
C SER A 113 26.52 -2.92 -0.61
N GLU A 114 25.60 -2.19 0.00
CA GLU A 114 25.23 -0.83 -0.42
C GLU A 114 25.92 0.19 0.49
N GLN A 115 27.06 0.71 0.04
CA GLN A 115 27.62 1.94 0.60
C GLN A 115 26.72 3.08 0.14
N PHE A 116 26.33 3.96 1.07
CA PHE A 116 25.81 5.28 0.71
C PHE A 116 26.84 5.90 -0.26
N PRO A 117 26.47 6.41 -1.44
CA PRO A 117 27.42 7.12 -2.29
C PRO A 117 28.06 8.21 -1.43
N SER A 118 29.38 8.40 -1.53
CA SER A 118 30.02 9.53 -0.84
C SER A 118 29.18 10.77 -1.11
N LEU A 119 28.62 11.36 -0.05
CA LEU A 119 27.59 12.36 -0.16
C LEU A 119 28.23 13.60 -0.79
N ASP A 120 28.16 13.67 -2.11
CA ASP A 120 28.79 14.71 -2.89
C ASP A 120 27.86 15.91 -2.85
N LEU A 121 28.18 16.87 -1.99
CA LEU A 121 27.41 18.09 -1.82
C LEU A 121 27.27 18.86 -3.15
N ASP A 122 28.25 18.74 -4.05
CA ASP A 122 28.20 19.37 -5.37
C ASP A 122 27.18 18.69 -6.30
N ASN A 123 26.85 17.42 -6.04
CA ASN A 123 25.89 16.61 -6.81
C ASN A 123 24.66 16.16 -5.97
N LEU A 124 24.41 16.79 -4.82
CA LEU A 124 23.36 16.39 -3.87
C LEU A 124 21.97 16.34 -4.52
N HIS A 125 21.63 17.34 -5.33
CA HIS A 125 20.35 17.36 -6.03
C HIS A 125 20.20 16.20 -7.05
N GLU A 126 21.28 15.80 -7.71
CA GLU A 126 21.28 14.68 -8.66
C GLU A 126 21.19 13.33 -7.94
N MET A 127 21.87 13.19 -6.80
CA MET A 127 21.74 12.01 -5.94
C MET A 127 20.35 11.89 -5.31
N LEU A 128 19.79 12.98 -4.78
CA LEU A 128 18.43 12.98 -4.21
C LEU A 128 17.37 12.67 -5.28
N GLY A 129 17.63 13.02 -6.55
CA GLY A 129 16.78 12.66 -7.68
C GLY A 129 16.82 11.18 -8.08
N THR A 130 17.82 10.41 -7.61
CA THR A 130 18.07 9.03 -8.05
C THR A 130 18.09 8.02 -6.91
N GLU A 131 18.25 8.44 -5.65
CA GLU A 131 18.33 7.58 -4.48
C GLU A 131 17.32 7.95 -3.39
N PHE A 132 16.16 7.30 -3.39
CA PHE A 132 15.06 7.63 -2.48
C PHE A 132 15.38 7.41 -1.00
N ARG A 133 16.28 6.48 -0.67
CA ARG A 133 16.73 6.31 0.73
C ARG A 133 17.54 7.49 1.23
N ALA A 134 18.38 8.09 0.38
CA ALA A 134 19.11 9.31 0.73
C ALA A 134 18.14 10.46 1.04
N VAL A 135 17.10 10.61 0.21
CA VAL A 135 16.02 11.58 0.45
C VAL A 135 15.37 11.35 1.81
N CYS A 136 15.06 10.10 2.17
CA CYS A 136 14.43 9.78 3.44
C CYS A 136 15.28 10.19 4.65
N GLU A 137 16.59 9.95 4.63
CA GLU A 137 17.46 10.30 5.77
C GLU A 137 17.68 11.80 5.93
N VAL A 138 17.88 12.51 4.82
CA VAL A 138 17.97 13.98 4.84
C VAL A 138 16.65 14.56 5.35
N TYR A 139 15.52 14.07 4.82
CA TYR A 139 14.20 14.51 5.27
C TYR A 139 13.96 14.22 6.75
N LYS A 140 14.38 13.07 7.31
CA LYS A 140 14.25 12.79 8.76
C LYS A 140 14.90 13.86 9.62
N LYS A 141 16.06 14.37 9.23
CA LYS A 141 16.77 15.43 9.97
C LYS A 141 16.06 16.78 9.81
N VAL A 142 15.65 17.14 8.59
CA VAL A 142 14.86 18.36 8.30
C VAL A 142 13.55 18.34 9.09
N PHE A 143 12.81 17.24 9.01
CA PHE A 143 11.56 17.03 9.73
C PHE A 143 11.77 17.08 11.24
N GLY A 144 12.81 16.44 11.79
CA GLY A 144 13.08 16.47 13.23
C GLY A 144 13.40 17.88 13.77
N ALA A 145 14.06 18.71 12.96
CA ALA A 145 14.29 20.11 13.30
C ALA A 145 12.98 20.92 13.32
N ASP A 146 12.13 20.76 12.31
CA ASP A 146 10.83 21.45 12.21
C ASP A 146 9.79 20.93 13.20
N GLU A 147 9.80 19.62 13.50
CA GLU A 147 8.84 18.94 14.38
C GLU A 147 8.78 19.60 15.78
N SER A 148 9.94 19.99 16.31
CA SER A 148 10.01 20.66 17.62
C SER A 148 9.33 22.03 17.59
N HIS A 149 9.53 22.80 16.52
CA HIS A 149 8.89 24.11 16.32
C HIS A 149 7.39 23.97 16.08
N VAL A 150 6.97 23.02 15.25
CA VAL A 150 5.56 22.74 14.95
C VAL A 150 4.82 22.27 16.20
N LYS A 151 5.41 21.38 17.01
CA LYS A 151 4.82 20.95 18.30
C LYS A 151 4.67 22.10 19.29
N ALA A 152 5.67 22.99 19.37
CA ALA A 152 5.59 24.16 20.23
C ALA A 152 4.45 25.09 19.79
N ARG A 153 4.33 25.37 18.49
CA ARG A 153 3.24 26.17 17.93
C ARG A 153 1.87 25.53 18.15
N MET A 154 1.76 24.21 17.99
CA MET A 154 0.54 23.47 18.28
C MET A 154 0.08 23.67 19.73
N ALA A 155 1.00 23.57 20.69
CA ALA A 155 0.69 23.77 22.10
C ALA A 155 0.24 25.21 22.41
N GLU A 156 0.79 26.22 21.72
CA GLU A 156 0.32 27.61 21.82
C GLU A 156 -1.11 27.77 21.32
N LEU A 157 -1.43 27.19 20.15
CA LEU A 157 -2.77 27.24 19.56
C LEU A 157 -3.80 26.50 20.42
N ASP A 158 -3.44 25.36 21.00
CA ASP A 158 -4.29 24.62 21.95
C ASP A 158 -4.59 25.45 23.20
N GLY A 159 -3.59 26.17 23.70
CA GLY A 159 -3.74 27.12 24.80
C GLY A 159 -4.68 28.28 24.44
N LEU A 160 -4.54 28.84 23.24
CA LEU A 160 -5.39 29.90 22.72
C LEU A 160 -6.84 29.41 22.51
N HIS A 161 -7.02 28.24 21.90
CA HIS A 161 -8.32 27.60 21.70
C HIS A 161 -9.04 27.40 23.03
N THR A 162 -8.33 26.87 24.03
CA THR A 162 -8.85 26.70 25.38
C THR A 162 -9.28 28.03 26.00
N GLN A 163 -8.49 29.09 25.84
CA GLN A 163 -8.82 30.43 26.35
C GLN A 163 -10.04 31.02 25.64
N LEU A 164 -10.14 30.91 24.31
CA LEU A 164 -11.29 31.38 23.53
C LEU A 164 -12.56 30.61 23.93
N MET A 165 -12.48 29.29 24.08
CA MET A 165 -13.60 28.45 24.51
C MET A 165 -14.06 28.79 25.93
N GLN A 166 -13.12 29.08 26.85
CA GLN A 166 -13.46 29.55 28.19
C GLN A 166 -14.12 30.94 28.15
N GLY A 167 -13.56 31.87 27.36
CA GLY A 167 -14.11 33.20 27.15
C GLY A 167 -15.55 33.14 26.63
N LEU A 168 -15.80 32.31 25.61
CA LEU A 168 -17.12 32.08 25.02
C LEU A 168 -18.15 31.65 26.07
N ARG A 169 -17.77 30.74 26.99
CA ARG A 169 -18.65 30.25 28.07
C ARG A 169 -19.05 31.32 29.09
N THR A 170 -18.28 32.39 29.21
CA THR A 170 -18.55 33.49 30.15
C THR A 170 -19.44 34.59 29.56
N LEU A 171 -19.64 34.61 28.25
CA LEU A 171 -20.43 35.62 27.57
C LEU A 171 -21.94 35.35 27.73
N ASP A 172 -22.71 36.41 27.99
CA ASP A 172 -24.17 36.35 28.00
C ASP A 172 -24.70 36.17 26.55
N PRO A 173 -25.38 35.04 26.23
CA PRO A 173 -25.80 34.72 24.86
C PRO A 173 -26.85 35.67 24.29
N VAL A 174 -27.55 36.43 25.13
CA VAL A 174 -28.58 37.38 24.72
C VAL A 174 -27.98 38.74 24.41
N LYS A 175 -27.02 39.20 25.23
CA LYS A 175 -26.45 40.54 25.14
C LYS A 175 -25.18 40.63 24.31
N ALA A 176 -24.41 39.54 24.20
CA ALA A 176 -23.07 39.54 23.61
C ALA A 176 -23.01 38.85 22.22
N LYS A 177 -24.11 38.80 21.46
CA LYS A 177 -24.18 38.09 20.16
C LYS A 177 -23.04 38.41 19.20
N ARG A 178 -22.64 39.68 19.07
CA ARG A 178 -21.50 40.08 18.21
C ARG A 178 -20.15 39.57 18.73
N ALA A 179 -19.94 39.61 20.04
CA ALA A 179 -18.71 39.12 20.65
C ALA A 179 -18.61 37.60 20.54
N ILE A 180 -19.73 36.89 20.70
CA ILE A 180 -19.82 35.44 20.48
C ILE A 180 -19.48 35.10 19.04
N GLN A 181 -20.08 35.78 18.06
CA GLN A 181 -19.75 35.54 16.65
C GLN A 181 -18.27 35.75 16.38
N LYS A 182 -17.70 36.88 16.84
CA LYS A 182 -16.27 37.16 16.65
C LYS A 182 -15.37 36.09 17.29
N THR A 183 -15.73 35.61 18.47
CA THR A 183 -14.98 34.56 19.18
C THR A 183 -15.06 33.23 18.42
N ASN A 184 -16.22 32.90 17.84
CA ASN A 184 -16.36 31.71 16.99
C ASN A 184 -15.52 31.82 15.71
N ASP A 185 -15.53 32.98 15.05
CA ASP A 185 -14.70 33.20 13.86
C ASP A 185 -13.20 33.07 14.19
N GLU A 186 -12.78 33.54 15.38
CA GLU A 186 -11.42 33.36 15.88
C GLU A 186 -11.09 31.89 16.21
N ILE A 187 -12.04 31.13 16.77
CA ILE A 187 -11.89 29.69 17.01
C ILE A 187 -11.73 28.92 15.69
N GLU A 188 -12.57 29.19 14.70
CA GLU A 188 -12.48 28.54 13.38
C GLU A 188 -11.11 28.78 12.72
N GLY A 189 -10.57 30.00 12.85
CA GLY A 189 -9.24 30.32 12.36
C GLY A 189 -8.12 29.54 13.08
N VAL A 190 -8.23 29.39 14.40
CA VAL A 190 -7.27 28.61 15.20
C VAL A 190 -7.35 27.12 14.84
N GLU A 191 -8.56 26.56 14.72
CA GLU A 191 -8.76 25.15 14.36
C GLU A 191 -8.20 24.84 12.96
N ALA A 192 -8.39 25.75 12.00
CA ALA A 192 -7.80 25.60 10.66
C ALA A 192 -6.26 25.64 10.68
N GLU A 193 -5.64 26.50 11.50
CA GLU A 193 -4.19 26.53 11.67
C GLU A 193 -3.68 25.25 12.35
N MET A 194 -4.40 24.74 13.35
CA MET A 194 -4.08 23.47 14.01
C MET A 194 -4.14 22.30 13.02
N GLU A 195 -5.20 22.17 12.23
CA GLU A 195 -5.31 21.12 11.20
C GLU A 195 -4.16 21.20 10.18
N SER A 196 -3.76 22.42 9.79
CA SER A 196 -2.61 22.62 8.91
C SER A 196 -1.29 22.16 9.54
N LEU A 197 -1.09 22.39 10.85
CA LEU A 197 0.13 21.97 11.55
C LEU A 197 0.13 20.47 11.83
N GLU A 198 -1.03 19.85 12.10
CA GLU A 198 -1.16 18.40 12.25
C GLU A 198 -0.75 17.68 10.97
N SER A 199 -1.19 18.20 9.81
CA SER A 199 -0.76 17.71 8.50
C SER A 199 0.76 17.78 8.32
N ARG A 200 1.40 18.87 8.78
CA ARG A 200 2.87 19.04 8.75
C ARG A 200 3.61 18.08 9.68
N LEU A 201 3.00 17.66 10.77
CA LEU A 201 3.56 16.62 11.66
C LEU A 201 3.45 15.20 11.06
N GLY A 202 2.77 15.03 9.92
CA GLY A 202 2.74 13.77 9.20
C GLY A 202 4.12 13.44 8.61
N ASN A 203 4.87 12.56 9.26
CA ASN A 203 6.19 12.15 8.81
C ASN A 203 6.10 11.38 7.47
N LEU A 204 6.56 12.01 6.38
CA LEU A 204 6.52 11.39 5.06
C LEU A 204 7.39 10.13 4.99
N THR A 205 8.43 10.00 5.83
CA THR A 205 9.28 8.81 5.83
C THR A 205 8.55 7.60 6.39
N GLU A 206 7.65 7.78 7.35
CA GLU A 206 6.80 6.68 7.82
C GLU A 206 5.86 6.19 6.72
N GLN A 207 5.35 7.10 5.88
CA GLN A 207 4.53 6.71 4.72
C GLN A 207 5.35 5.95 3.67
N PHE A 208 6.59 6.37 3.45
CA PHE A 208 7.54 5.69 2.57
C PHE A 208 7.89 4.28 3.07
N ASP A 209 8.30 4.16 4.34
CA ASP A 209 8.68 2.91 4.97
C ASP A 209 7.50 1.94 5.06
N GLY A 210 6.31 2.45 5.40
CA GLY A 210 5.08 1.65 5.42
C GLY A 210 4.76 1.05 4.04
N THR A 211 4.93 1.81 2.97
CA THR A 211 4.72 1.31 1.60
C THR A 211 5.76 0.25 1.22
N LEU A 212 7.03 0.46 1.59
CA LEU A 212 8.09 -0.53 1.36
C LEU A 212 7.85 -1.82 2.15
N ASP A 213 7.38 -1.74 3.38
CA ASP A 213 7.10 -2.91 4.22
C ASP A 213 5.92 -3.73 3.69
N ILE A 214 4.91 -3.07 3.12
CA ILE A 214 3.82 -3.75 2.41
C ILE A 214 4.36 -4.54 1.22
N LEU A 215 5.24 -3.95 0.41
CA LEU A 215 5.89 -4.63 -0.72
C LEU A 215 6.83 -5.76 -0.29
N ARG A 216 7.61 -5.58 0.80
CA ARG A 216 8.44 -6.65 1.37
C ARG A 216 7.60 -7.83 1.85
N THR A 217 6.52 -7.55 2.57
CA THR A 217 5.58 -8.55 3.07
C THR A 217 4.92 -9.29 1.90
N SER A 218 4.50 -8.56 0.89
CA SER A 218 3.98 -9.07 -0.38
C SER A 218 4.95 -10.04 -1.07
N CYS A 219 6.21 -9.64 -1.25
CA CYS A 219 7.25 -10.51 -1.84
C CYS A 219 7.45 -11.80 -1.04
N GLY A 220 7.53 -11.70 0.29
CA GLY A 220 7.65 -12.86 1.17
C GLY A 220 6.45 -13.81 1.06
N ALA A 221 5.24 -13.25 1.02
CA ALA A 221 4.00 -14.02 0.88
C ALA A 221 3.92 -14.76 -0.46
N PHE A 222 4.38 -14.15 -1.56
CA PHE A 222 4.46 -14.83 -2.87
C PHE A 222 5.44 -16.01 -2.83
N TYR A 223 6.64 -15.80 -2.29
CA TYR A 223 7.63 -16.85 -2.15
C TYR A 223 7.12 -18.03 -1.29
N ASP A 224 6.44 -17.71 -0.18
CA ASP A 224 5.85 -18.72 0.69
C ASP A 224 4.70 -19.48 0.01
N ALA A 225 3.89 -18.79 -0.81
CA ALA A 225 2.82 -19.41 -1.59
C ALA A 225 3.36 -20.36 -2.66
N GLU A 226 4.36 -19.93 -3.43
CA GLU A 226 5.05 -20.75 -4.44
C GLU A 226 5.66 -22.00 -3.79
N LYS A 227 6.46 -21.80 -2.73
CA LYS A 227 7.08 -22.90 -1.98
C LYS A 227 6.07 -23.87 -1.40
N ALA A 228 4.93 -23.38 -0.90
CA ALA A 228 3.88 -24.24 -0.38
C ALA A 228 3.22 -25.08 -1.49
N LEU A 229 3.01 -24.51 -2.68
CA LEU A 229 2.45 -25.23 -3.83
C LEU A 229 3.39 -26.31 -4.35
N ASP A 230 4.70 -26.06 -4.32
CA ASP A 230 5.73 -26.97 -4.82
C ASP A 230 6.14 -28.04 -3.81
N ASP A 231 5.80 -27.90 -2.52
CA ASP A 231 5.99 -28.95 -1.52
C ASP A 231 5.14 -30.20 -1.86
N PRO A 232 5.74 -31.32 -2.29
CA PRO A 232 5.01 -32.52 -2.64
C PRO A 232 4.45 -33.25 -1.40
N ALA A 233 5.01 -32.98 -0.22
CA ALA A 233 4.54 -33.50 1.06
C ALA A 233 3.54 -32.56 1.75
N GLY A 234 3.35 -31.35 1.21
CA GLY A 234 2.47 -30.33 1.76
C GLY A 234 0.99 -30.73 1.67
N ASN A 235 0.26 -30.67 2.78
CA ASN A 235 -1.18 -30.89 2.75
C ASN A 235 -1.93 -29.70 2.12
N ASN A 236 -3.08 -29.96 1.50
CA ASN A 236 -3.84 -28.93 0.79
C ASN A 236 -4.29 -27.76 1.67
N ARG A 237 -4.47 -27.99 2.98
CA ARG A 237 -4.84 -26.92 3.92
C ARG A 237 -3.71 -25.91 4.05
N ARG A 238 -2.47 -26.37 4.15
CA ARG A 238 -1.27 -25.52 4.19
C ARG A 238 -1.08 -24.77 2.88
N LYS A 239 -1.24 -25.45 1.74
CA LYS A 239 -1.19 -24.82 0.41
C LYS A 239 -2.24 -23.70 0.26
N ALA A 240 -3.48 -24.00 0.63
CA ALA A 240 -4.57 -23.03 0.56
C ALA A 240 -4.37 -21.83 1.50
N LEU A 241 -3.79 -22.03 2.69
CA LEU A 241 -3.47 -20.93 3.61
C LEU A 241 -2.38 -20.02 3.03
N ALA A 242 -1.34 -20.58 2.43
CA ALA A 242 -0.28 -19.81 1.80
C ALA A 242 -0.81 -19.01 0.59
N VAL A 243 -1.59 -19.64 -0.29
CA VAL A 243 -2.24 -18.95 -1.43
C VAL A 243 -3.19 -17.84 -0.97
N ARG A 244 -3.93 -18.03 0.13
CA ARG A 244 -4.82 -17.00 0.69
C ARG A 244 -4.10 -15.76 1.22
N SER A 245 -2.81 -15.87 1.52
CA SER A 245 -2.01 -14.71 1.96
C SER A 245 -1.75 -13.72 0.81
N VAL A 246 -1.87 -14.17 -0.43
CA VAL A 246 -1.61 -13.38 -1.65
C VAL A 246 -2.84 -13.22 -2.55
N ILE A 247 -3.79 -14.15 -2.50
CA ILE A 247 -5.04 -14.13 -3.28
C ILE A 247 -6.23 -14.16 -2.33
N GLU A 248 -7.01 -13.08 -2.29
CA GLU A 248 -8.25 -12.99 -1.53
C GLU A 248 -9.34 -13.90 -2.12
N ARG A 249 -9.52 -13.82 -3.43
CA ARG A 249 -10.64 -14.45 -4.14
C ARG A 249 -10.24 -14.85 -5.54
N ILE A 250 -10.79 -15.95 -6.04
CA ILE A 250 -10.68 -16.37 -7.44
C ILE A 250 -12.08 -16.31 -8.04
N ASN A 251 -12.27 -15.39 -8.97
CA ASN A 251 -13.50 -15.26 -9.74
C ASN A 251 -13.41 -16.14 -10.98
N LEU A 252 -14.42 -16.96 -11.21
CA LEU A 252 -14.51 -17.85 -12.36
C LEU A 252 -15.76 -17.47 -13.16
N LYS A 253 -15.60 -17.06 -14.42
CA LYS A 253 -16.74 -16.78 -15.31
C LYS A 253 -16.94 -17.94 -16.26
N PHE A 254 -18.19 -18.36 -16.41
CA PHE A 254 -18.60 -19.45 -17.26
C PHE A 254 -19.58 -18.99 -18.33
N GLN A 255 -19.42 -19.49 -19.55
CA GLN A 255 -20.34 -19.24 -20.65
C GLN A 255 -21.14 -20.52 -20.99
N PRO A 256 -22.47 -20.44 -21.14
CA PRO A 256 -23.27 -21.60 -21.53
C PRO A 256 -23.03 -21.99 -22.99
N THR A 257 -22.75 -23.25 -23.21
CA THR A 257 -22.58 -23.90 -24.51
C THR A 257 -23.75 -24.87 -24.77
N GLY A 258 -24.63 -24.52 -25.71
CA GLY A 258 -25.67 -25.40 -26.26
C GLY A 258 -27.13 -25.06 -25.89
N LYS A 259 -28.05 -25.22 -26.87
CA LYS A 259 -29.50 -24.90 -26.75
C LYS A 259 -30.35 -25.98 -26.08
N LYS A 260 -29.92 -27.26 -26.07
CA LYS A 260 -30.75 -28.42 -25.65
C LYS A 260 -30.29 -29.09 -24.35
N TYR A 261 -28.98 -29.04 -24.07
CA TYR A 261 -28.36 -29.43 -22.81
C TYR A 261 -27.24 -28.41 -22.54
N PRO A 262 -27.51 -27.32 -21.80
CA PRO A 262 -26.48 -26.31 -21.57
C PRO A 262 -25.34 -26.93 -20.75
N THR A 263 -24.21 -27.17 -21.40
CA THR A 263 -22.92 -27.27 -20.72
C THR A 263 -22.42 -25.86 -20.46
N CYS A 264 -21.50 -25.65 -19.51
CA CYS A 264 -20.85 -24.34 -19.37
C CYS A 264 -19.35 -24.53 -19.51
N GLU A 265 -18.71 -23.68 -20.30
CA GLU A 265 -17.26 -23.62 -20.43
C GLU A 265 -16.70 -22.49 -19.57
N LEU A 266 -15.55 -22.73 -18.93
CA LEU A 266 -14.82 -21.69 -18.19
C LEU A 266 -14.20 -20.75 -19.21
N VAL A 267 -14.60 -19.47 -19.19
CA VAL A 267 -14.13 -18.46 -20.16
C VAL A 267 -13.15 -17.47 -19.54
N GLU A 268 -13.19 -17.29 -18.23
CA GLU A 268 -12.33 -16.32 -17.55
C GLU A 268 -12.01 -16.78 -16.13
N ILE A 269 -10.75 -16.61 -15.74
CA ILE A 269 -10.26 -16.77 -14.38
C ILE A 269 -9.65 -15.43 -13.98
N GLU A 270 -10.17 -14.84 -12.91
CA GLU A 270 -9.70 -13.57 -12.39
C GLU A 270 -9.26 -13.76 -10.92
N PHE A 271 -8.00 -13.45 -10.64
CA PHE A 271 -7.42 -13.49 -9.30
C PHE A 271 -7.59 -12.13 -8.60
N ILE A 272 -8.21 -12.06 -7.44
CA ILE A 272 -8.29 -10.84 -6.64
C ILE A 272 -7.18 -10.91 -5.59
N PRO A 273 -6.20 -9.99 -5.58
CA PRO A 273 -5.08 -10.04 -4.65
C PRO A 273 -5.54 -9.73 -3.22
N ALA A 274 -4.84 -10.29 -2.23
CA ALA A 274 -5.13 -10.10 -0.80
C ALA A 274 -4.78 -8.71 -0.28
N GLN A 275 -3.79 -8.06 -0.89
CA GLN A 275 -3.41 -6.68 -0.56
C GLN A 275 -3.83 -5.76 -1.70
N LYS A 276 -4.48 -4.63 -1.37
CA LYS A 276 -4.88 -3.63 -2.38
C LYS A 276 -3.68 -2.97 -3.06
N GLU A 277 -2.54 -2.93 -2.38
CA GLU A 277 -1.29 -2.35 -2.87
C GLU A 277 -0.44 -3.36 -3.66
N HIS A 278 -0.93 -4.59 -3.88
CA HIS A 278 -0.33 -5.52 -4.83
C HIS A 278 -0.45 -5.04 -6.28
N PRO A 279 0.33 -5.63 -7.22
CA PRO A 279 0.40 -5.25 -8.63
C PRO A 279 -0.85 -5.67 -9.42
N LYS A 280 -2.02 -5.18 -9.01
CA LYS A 280 -3.21 -5.10 -9.86
C LYS A 280 -3.60 -3.64 -10.02
N GLY A 281 -2.92 -2.97 -10.95
CA GLY A 281 -3.60 -1.92 -11.70
C GLY A 281 -4.65 -2.54 -12.62
N GLY A 282 -5.88 -2.03 -12.51
CA GLY A 282 -7.04 -2.29 -13.36
C GLY A 282 -7.87 -3.51 -12.95
N LEU A 283 -9.18 -3.43 -12.72
CA LEU A 283 -10.19 -2.47 -13.21
C LEU A 283 -11.19 -2.15 -12.09
N GLY A 284 -11.33 -0.85 -11.79
CA GLY A 284 -12.66 -0.27 -11.58
C GLY A 284 -13.31 -0.03 -12.94
#